data_AF-A0A951U154-F1
#
_entry.id   AF-A0A951U154-F1
#
_cell.length_a   1.000
_cell.length_b   1.000
_cell.length_c   1.000
_cell.angle_alpha   90.00
_cell.angle_beta   90.00
_cell.angle_gamma   90.00
#
_symmetry.space_group_name_H-M   'P 1'
#
loop_
_entity.id
_entity.type
_entity.pdbx_description
1 polymer ?
#
loop_
_entity_poly.entity_id
_entity_poly.type
_entity_poly.pdbx_seq_one_letter_code
_entity_poly.pdbx_strand_id
1 'polypeptide(L)'
;MSQSNEWQRIIRGIILSISLAISVFTIVLFLASIIQSLVIVPTNNWAYSAITLLSAVSYFIGVTQLLYIIPLIIVFWRQRRFALMKGVIIGAVIVALVNFGCFLFVMNQLSR
;
A
#
# COMPACT_ATOMS: atom_id res chain seq x y z
N MET A 1 28.92 14.83 -12.90
CA MET A 1 27.84 14.97 -11.89
C MET A 1 27.96 13.80 -10.91
N SER A 2 28.07 14.08 -9.62
CA SER A 2 28.40 13.10 -8.58
C SER A 2 27.32 12.03 -8.42
N GLN A 3 27.72 10.76 -8.54
CA GLN A 3 26.90 9.55 -8.39
C GLN A 3 26.09 9.52 -7.07
N SER A 4 26.59 10.19 -6.02
CA SER A 4 25.91 10.28 -4.71
C SER A 4 24.53 10.94 -4.80
N ASN A 5 24.36 11.91 -5.70
CA ASN A 5 23.10 12.65 -5.86
C ASN A 5 22.02 11.79 -6.56
N GLU A 6 22.43 10.77 -7.31
CA GLU A 6 21.52 9.84 -8.00
C GLU A 6 20.96 8.81 -7.03
N TRP A 7 21.81 8.23 -6.18
CA TRP A 7 21.41 7.28 -5.14
C TRP A 7 20.41 7.90 -4.15
N GLN A 8 20.66 9.15 -3.73
CA GLN A 8 19.73 9.90 -2.88
C GLN A 8 18.35 10.11 -3.55
N ARG A 9 18.31 10.30 -4.87
CA ARG A 9 17.05 10.45 -5.62
C ARG A 9 16.28 9.14 -5.71
N ILE A 10 16.96 8.01 -5.87
CA ILE A 10 16.32 6.68 -5.86
C ILE A 10 15.70 6.40 -4.49
N ILE A 11 16.47 6.60 -3.41
CA ILE A 11 15.97 6.41 -2.03
C ILE A 11 14.73 7.26 -1.77
N ARG A 12 14.74 8.55 -2.18
CA ARG A 12 13.57 9.43 -2.02
C ARG A 12 12.34 8.90 -2.76
N GLY A 13 12.51 8.31 -3.94
CA GLY A 13 11.43 7.68 -4.68
C GLY A 13 10.83 6.46 -3.96
N ILE A 14 11.69 5.64 -3.35
CA ILE A 14 11.26 4.48 -2.55
C ILE A 14 10.49 4.95 -1.31
N ILE A 15 11.04 5.90 -0.55
CA ILE A 15 10.42 6.46 0.65
C ILE A 15 9.05 7.08 0.30
N LEU A 16 8.95 7.81 -0.81
CA LEU A 16 7.68 8.38 -1.27
C LEU A 16 6.62 7.30 -1.53
N SER A 17 6.99 6.25 -2.28
CA SER A 17 6.08 5.14 -2.59
C SER A 17 5.59 4.43 -1.33
N ILE A 18 6.50 4.15 -0.39
CA ILE A 18 6.17 3.51 0.89
C ILE A 18 5.29 4.43 1.76
N SER A 19 5.64 5.71 1.87
CA SER A 19 4.87 6.67 2.67
C SER A 19 3.44 6.84 2.17
N LEU A 20 3.25 6.82 0.85
CA LEU A 20 1.94 6.90 0.23
C LEU A 20 1.11 5.64 0.52
N ALA A 21 1.72 4.46 0.42
CA ALA A 21 1.07 3.19 0.76
C ALA A 21 0.66 3.13 2.23
N ILE A 22 1.51 3.59 3.15
CA ILE A 22 1.20 3.67 4.59
C ILE A 22 0.02 4.61 4.82
N SER A 23 0.02 5.81 4.24
CA SER A 23 -1.08 6.77 4.39
C SER A 23 -2.42 6.19 3.91
N VAL A 24 -2.43 5.52 2.75
CA VAL A 24 -3.64 4.86 2.23
C VAL A 24 -4.09 3.75 3.18
N PHE A 25 -3.17 2.90 3.66
CA PHE A 25 -3.49 1.84 4.62
C PHE A 25 -4.11 2.41 5.90
N THR A 26 -3.55 3.47 6.47
CA THR A 26 -4.08 4.13 7.68
C THR A 26 -5.47 4.72 7.44
N ILE A 27 -5.69 5.40 6.32
CA ILE A 27 -7.01 5.99 5.98
C ILE A 27 -8.05 4.88 5.86
N VAL A 28 -7.71 3.78 5.18
CA VAL A 28 -8.63 2.67 4.99
C VAL A 28 -8.97 1.98 6.31
N LEU A 29 -7.99 1.76 7.20
CA LEU A 29 -8.26 1.23 8.54
C LEU A 29 -9.14 2.16 9.39
N PHE A 30 -8.93 3.48 9.28
CA PHE A 30 -9.74 4.47 9.98
C PHE A 30 -11.18 4.51 9.46
N LEU A 31 -11.38 4.42 8.15
CA LEU A 31 -12.72 4.31 7.57
C LEU A 31 -13.42 3.03 8.02
N ALA A 32 -12.69 1.91 8.03
CA ALA A 32 -13.17 0.62 8.48
C ALA A 32 -13.60 0.62 9.96
N SER A 33 -12.86 1.28 10.84
CA SER A 33 -13.24 1.40 12.26
C SER A 33 -14.48 2.28 12.47
N ILE A 34 -14.64 3.34 11.68
CA ILE A 34 -15.86 4.15 11.68
C ILE A 34 -17.06 3.33 11.20
N ILE A 35 -16.91 2.54 10.14
CA ILE A 35 -17.99 1.68 9.63
C ILE A 35 -18.41 0.64 10.68
N GLN A 36 -17.46 0.02 11.39
CA GLN A 36 -17.81 -0.87 12.51
C GLN A 36 -18.55 -0.15 13.64
N SER A 37 -18.28 1.14 13.85
CA SER A 37 -18.98 1.95 14.85
C SER A 37 -20.40 2.35 14.41
N LEU A 38 -20.69 2.32 13.10
CA LEU A 38 -21.96 2.72 12.50
C LEU A 38 -22.87 1.53 12.13
N VAL A 39 -22.30 0.35 11.86
CA VAL A 39 -23.05 -0.85 11.45
C VAL A 39 -23.21 -1.82 12.61
N ILE A 40 -24.46 -2.21 12.86
CA ILE A 40 -24.92 -3.23 13.80
C ILE A 40 -24.52 -4.64 13.29
N VAL A 41 -23.23 -4.97 13.25
CA VAL A 41 -22.79 -6.39 13.16
C VAL A 41 -22.29 -6.78 14.55
N PRO A 42 -23.18 -7.28 15.44
CA PRO A 42 -22.79 -7.75 16.75
C PRO A 42 -22.21 -9.16 16.59
N THR A 43 -20.96 -9.26 16.16
CA THR A 43 -20.21 -10.49 16.36
C THR A 43 -19.17 -10.20 17.44
N ASN A 44 -19.40 -10.76 18.64
CA ASN A 44 -18.58 -10.56 19.85
C ASN A 44 -17.09 -10.99 19.71
N ASN A 45 -16.67 -11.40 18.51
CA ASN A 45 -15.29 -11.77 18.22
C ASN A 45 -14.60 -10.64 17.45
N TRP A 46 -14.01 -9.71 18.22
CA TRP A 46 -13.09 -8.67 17.75
C TRP A 46 -12.01 -9.19 16.79
N ALA A 47 -11.57 -10.44 16.96
CA ALA A 47 -10.62 -11.09 16.08
C ALA A 47 -11.19 -11.35 14.68
N TYR A 48 -12.44 -11.81 14.57
CA TYR A 48 -13.09 -12.07 13.28
C TYR A 48 -13.29 -10.77 12.51
N SER A 49 -13.80 -9.73 13.18
CA SER A 49 -14.08 -8.45 12.54
C SER A 49 -12.79 -7.76 12.05
N ALA A 50 -11.68 -7.89 12.79
CA ALA A 50 -10.36 -7.42 12.37
C ALA A 50 -9.79 -8.20 11.18
N ILE A 51 -9.94 -9.53 11.15
CA ILE A 51 -9.46 -10.38 10.05
C ILE A 51 -10.24 -10.11 8.75
N THR A 52 -11.57 -9.97 8.83
CA THR A 52 -12.39 -9.66 7.64
C THR A 52 -12.05 -8.29 7.07
N LEU A 53 -11.85 -7.29 7.94
CA LEU A 53 -11.36 -5.98 7.52
C LEU A 53 -9.97 -6.07 6.88
N LEU A 54 -9.01 -6.72 7.54
CA LEU A 54 -7.66 -6.87 7.00
C LEU A 54 -7.65 -7.57 5.65
N SER A 55 -8.53 -8.56 5.44
CA SER A 55 -8.72 -9.25 4.16
C SER A 55 -9.23 -8.32 3.07
N ALA A 56 -10.32 -7.59 3.34
CA ALA A 56 -10.91 -6.65 2.40
C ALA A 56 -9.92 -5.54 2.02
N VAL A 57 -9.18 -5.02 3.00
CA VAL A 57 -8.20 -3.95 2.83
C VAL A 57 -6.97 -4.43 2.05
N SER A 58 -6.43 -5.60 2.35
CA SER A 58 -5.25 -6.15 1.65
C SER A 58 -5.52 -6.39 0.16
N TYR A 59 -6.72 -6.88 -0.18
CA TYR A 59 -7.13 -7.08 -1.57
C TYR A 59 -7.29 -5.75 -2.32
N PHE A 60 -7.89 -4.75 -1.66
CA PHE A 60 -8.11 -3.43 -2.27
C PHE A 60 -6.81 -2.66 -2.47
N ILE A 61 -5.86 -2.76 -1.54
CA ILE A 61 -4.61 -1.98 -1.61
C ILE A 61 -3.72 -2.43 -2.77
N GLY A 62 -3.62 -3.73 -3.06
CA GLY A 62 -2.79 -4.21 -4.18
C GLY A 62 -3.26 -3.67 -5.54
N VAL A 63 -4.57 -3.58 -5.77
CA VAL A 63 -5.14 -3.09 -7.03
C VAL A 63 -5.16 -1.55 -7.07
N THR A 64 -5.57 -0.91 -5.96
CA THR A 64 -5.58 0.56 -5.88
C THR A 64 -4.18 1.17 -5.92
N GLN A 65 -3.14 0.37 -5.63
CA GLN A 65 -1.75 0.79 -5.78
C GLN A 65 -1.40 1.29 -7.17
N LEU A 66 -1.93 0.64 -8.20
CA LEU A 66 -1.69 1.05 -9.58
C LEU A 66 -2.30 2.42 -9.88
N LEU A 67 -3.43 2.76 -9.26
CA LEU A 67 -4.14 4.02 -9.52
C LEU A 67 -3.32 5.25 -9.12
N TYR A 68 -2.49 5.14 -8.07
CA TYR A 68 -1.64 6.26 -7.63
C TYR A 68 -0.19 6.17 -8.12
N ILE A 69 0.34 4.96 -8.35
CA ILE A 69 1.73 4.80 -8.81
C ILE A 69 1.89 5.08 -10.31
N ILE A 70 0.95 4.66 -11.16
CA ILE A 70 1.00 4.93 -12.60
C ILE A 70 1.06 6.44 -12.91
N PRO A 71 0.16 7.30 -12.38
CA PRO A 71 0.27 8.74 -12.65
C PRO A 71 1.57 9.34 -12.10
N LEU A 72 2.07 8.84 -10.95
CA LEU A 72 3.35 9.29 -10.40
C LEU A 72 4.52 8.97 -11.34
N ILE A 73 4.53 7.78 -11.94
CA ILE A 73 5.51 7.38 -12.95
C ILE A 73 5.42 8.28 -14.19
N ILE A 74 4.20 8.57 -14.68
CA ILE A 74 3.99 9.45 -15.83
C ILE A 74 4.52 10.87 -15.55
N VAL A 75 4.26 11.41 -14.36
CA VAL A 75 4.78 12.73 -13.95
C VAL A 75 6.31 12.74 -13.93
N PHE A 76 6.95 11.70 -13.36
CA PHE A 76 8.42 11.61 -13.32
C PHE A 76 9.04 11.37 -14.69
N TRP A 77 8.34 10.65 -15.58
CA TRP A 77 8.75 10.47 -16.96
C TRP A 77 8.76 11.81 -17.71
N ARG A 78 7.70 12.63 -17.54
CA ARG A 78 7.62 13.97 -18.14
C ARG A 78 8.71 14.92 -17.64
N GLN A 79 9.12 14.79 -16.37
CA GLN A 79 10.19 15.61 -15.78
C GLN A 79 11.61 15.09 -16.09
N ARG A 80 11.75 14.02 -16.89
CA ARG A 80 13.02 13.32 -17.17
C ARG A 80 13.80 12.92 -15.92
N ARG A 81 13.11 12.69 -14.79
CA ARG A 81 13.72 12.31 -13.51
C ARG A 81 13.80 10.79 -13.37
N PHE A 82 14.55 10.15 -14.26
CA PHE A 82 14.64 8.69 -14.36
C PHE A 82 15.07 7.98 -13.06
N ALA A 83 15.92 8.61 -12.25
CA ALA A 83 16.34 8.07 -10.95
C ALA A 83 15.17 7.97 -9.95
N LEU A 84 14.29 8.97 -9.88
CA LEU A 84 13.11 8.94 -9.02
C LEU A 84 12.10 7.89 -9.50
N MET A 85 11.92 7.79 -10.82
CA MET A 85 11.03 6.80 -11.43
C MET A 85 11.43 5.37 -11.05
N LYS A 86 12.73 5.04 -11.14
CA LYS A 86 13.26 3.74 -10.70
C LYS A 86 12.97 3.48 -9.22
N GLY A 87 13.19 4.48 -8.36
CA GLY A 87 12.89 4.39 -6.93
C GLY A 87 11.41 4.12 -6.64
N VAL A 88 10.50 4.82 -7.34
CA VAL A 88 9.05 4.62 -7.20
C VAL A 88 8.63 3.22 -7.64
N ILE A 89 9.16 2.72 -8.75
CA ILE A 89 8.86 1.37 -9.25
C ILE A 89 9.36 0.31 -8.25
N ILE A 90 10.59 0.45 -7.73
CA ILE A 90 11.12 -0.48 -6.72
C ILE A 90 10.25 -0.46 -5.46
N GLY A 91 9.93 0.74 -4.95
CA GLY A 91 9.03 0.87 -3.81
C GLY A 91 7.65 0.27 -4.07
N ALA A 92 7.13 0.45 -5.28
CA ALA A 92 5.87 -0.16 -5.69
C ALA A 92 5.91 -1.68 -5.61
N VAL A 93 6.94 -2.30 -6.18
CA VAL A 93 7.09 -3.76 -6.17
C VAL A 93 7.19 -4.29 -4.75
N ILE A 94 7.95 -3.63 -3.87
CA ILE A 94 8.06 -4.02 -2.46
C ILE A 94 6.69 -3.97 -1.77
N VAL A 95 5.95 -2.88 -1.92
CA VAL A 95 4.61 -2.74 -1.32
C VAL A 95 3.65 -3.80 -1.87
N ALA A 96 3.71 -4.10 -3.16
CA ALA A 96 2.88 -5.13 -3.77
C ALA A 96 3.19 -6.53 -3.20
N LEU A 97 4.47 -6.86 -3.02
CA LEU A 97 4.91 -8.12 -2.40
C LEU A 97 4.44 -8.25 -0.94
N VAL A 98 4.55 -7.16 -0.17
CA VAL A 98 4.07 -7.13 1.23
C VAL A 98 2.56 -7.33 1.28
N ASN A 99 1.79 -6.64 0.43
CA ASN A 99 0.33 -6.80 0.36
C ASN A 99 -0.07 -8.22 -0.06
N PHE A 100 0.63 -8.80 -1.04
CA PHE A 100 0.38 -10.17 -1.49
C PHE A 100 0.68 -11.18 -0.37
N GLY A 101 1.78 -10.99 0.37
CA GLY A 101 2.11 -11.80 1.54
C GLY A 101 1.06 -11.71 2.65
N CYS A 102 0.59 -10.50 2.97
CA CYS A 102 -0.50 -10.31 3.94
C CYS A 102 -1.81 -10.97 3.47
N PHE A 103 -2.15 -10.86 2.19
CA PHE A 103 -3.33 -11.50 1.63
C PHE A 103 -3.28 -13.04 1.77
N LEU A 104 -2.14 -13.67 1.39
CA LEU A 104 -1.97 -15.11 1.55
C LEU A 104 -2.06 -15.57 3.01
N PHE A 105 -1.46 -14.80 3.93
CA PHE A 105 -1.55 -15.09 5.36
C PHE A 105 -3.00 -15.05 5.86
N VAL A 106 -3.77 -14.03 5.48
CA VAL A 106 -5.17 -13.88 5.86
C VAL A 106 -6.04 -14.99 5.27
N MET A 107 -5.84 -15.33 3.98
CA MET A 107 -6.57 -16.43 3.33
C MET A 107 -6.33 -17.78 4.04
N ASN A 108 -5.09 -18.02 4.49
CA ASN A 108 -4.77 -19.23 5.26
C ASN A 108 -5.47 -19.26 6.63
N GLN A 109 -5.60 -18.10 7.30
CA GLN A 109 -6.35 -18.01 8.56
C GLN A 109 -7.87 -18.19 8.35
N LEU A 110 -8.41 -17.68 7.24
CA LEU A 110 -9.85 -17.79 6.94
C LEU A 110 -10.26 -19.22 6.53
N SER A 111 -9.32 -20.01 6.00
CA SER A 111 -9.54 -21.40 5.58
C SER A 111 -9.49 -22.42 6.72
N ARG A 112 -9.15 -22.01 7.95
CA ARG A 112 -9.17 -22.85 9.15
C ARG A 112 -10.45 -22.63 9.94
#